data_AF-A0A176S406-F1
#
_entry.id   AF-A0A176S406-F1
#
_cell.length_a   1.000
_cell.length_b   1.000
_cell.length_c   1.000
_cell.angle_alpha   90.00
_cell.angle_beta   90.00
_cell.angle_gamma   90.00
#
_symmetry.space_group_name_H-M   'P 1'
#
loop_
_entity.id
_entity.type
_entity.pdbx_description
1 polymer ?
#
loop_
_entity_poly.entity_id
_entity_poly.type
_entity_poly.pdbx_seq_one_letter_code
_entity_poly.pdbx_strand_id
1 'polypeptide(L)'
;MGIESQEKYPEKYYVTVDPDAIKPYLPEYRNEDGTLNGNRVHRESGEIAEILRNRALKEGYSVLYDASMRDYPDFRWYNKMVREAREKGYEPKVAFVWRSKRSLD
;
A
#
# COMPACT_ATOMS: atom_id res chain seq x y z
N MET A 1 -18.55 2.63 20.68
CA MET A 1 -17.19 2.16 21.01
C MET A 1 -16.22 3.14 20.38
N GLY A 2 -15.61 4.00 21.19
CA GLY A 2 -14.55 4.89 20.71
C GLY A 2 -13.29 4.08 20.44
N ILE A 3 -12.57 4.40 19.37
CA ILE A 3 -11.22 3.87 19.16
C ILE A 3 -10.37 4.46 20.29
N GLU A 4 -9.86 3.62 21.18
CA GLU A 4 -8.96 4.04 22.25
C GLU A 4 -7.75 4.78 21.64
N SER A 5 -7.35 5.89 22.26
CA SER A 5 -6.15 6.62 21.82
C SER A 5 -4.95 5.68 21.98
N GLN A 6 -4.43 5.18 20.86
CA GLN A 6 -3.25 4.34 20.88
C GLN A 6 -2.10 5.12 21.52
N GLU A 7 -1.54 4.56 22.60
CA GLU A 7 -0.25 5.00 23.13
C GLU A 7 0.77 5.03 21.99
N LYS A 8 1.53 6.14 21.91
CA LYS A 8 2.52 6.46 20.86
C LYS A 8 3.71 5.48 20.87
N TYR A 9 3.48 4.23 20.51
CA TYR A 9 4.51 3.28 20.10
C TYR A 9 4.43 3.13 18.57
N PRO A 10 5.05 4.04 17.80
CA PRO A 10 4.93 4.07 16.34
C PRO A 10 5.44 2.79 15.67
N GLU A 11 6.26 1.99 16.36
CA GLU A 11 6.74 0.67 15.91
C GLU A 11 5.78 -0.51 16.19
N LYS A 12 4.79 -0.39 17.09
CA LYS A 12 3.90 -1.50 17.45
C LYS A 12 2.60 -1.55 16.66
N TYR A 13 2.17 -0.43 16.08
CA TYR A 13 0.92 -0.34 15.32
C TYR A 13 1.14 0.45 14.04
N TYR A 14 1.16 -0.26 12.92
CA TYR A 14 1.10 0.34 11.59
C TYR A 14 -0.18 -0.08 10.89
N VAL A 15 -0.75 0.83 10.11
CA VAL A 15 -1.79 0.49 9.14
C VAL A 15 -1.09 -0.06 7.90
N THR A 16 -1.31 -1.35 7.62
CA THR A 16 -0.85 -1.94 6.37
C THR A 16 -1.78 -1.53 5.24
N VAL A 17 -1.21 -1.01 4.16
CA VAL A 17 -1.91 -0.65 2.93
C VAL A 17 -1.31 -1.47 1.79
N ASP A 18 -2.12 -2.37 1.22
CA ASP A 18 -1.77 -3.23 0.10
C ASP A 18 -2.89 -3.17 -0.96
N PRO A 19 -2.64 -2.61 -2.16
CA PRO A 19 -3.59 -2.62 -3.27
C PRO A 19 -4.08 -4.02 -3.64
N ASP A 20 -3.22 -5.05 -3.60
CA ASP A 20 -3.61 -6.40 -3.97
C ASP A 20 -4.55 -7.03 -2.95
N ALA A 21 -4.41 -6.70 -1.66
CA ALA A 21 -5.34 -7.09 -0.61
C ALA A 21 -6.73 -6.46 -0.76
N ILE A 22 -6.86 -5.33 -1.48
CA ILE A 22 -8.15 -4.67 -1.74
C ILE A 22 -8.92 -5.36 -2.86
N LYS A 23 -8.21 -5.89 -3.87
CA LYS A 23 -8.82 -6.45 -5.08
C LYS A 23 -9.94 -7.47 -4.80
N PRO A 24 -9.82 -8.43 -3.87
CA PRO A 24 -10.87 -9.41 -3.57
C PRO A 24 -12.21 -8.82 -3.09
N TYR A 25 -12.22 -7.57 -2.64
CA TYR A 25 -13.43 -6.89 -2.17
C TYR A 25 -14.16 -6.12 -3.28
N LEU A 26 -13.56 -6.01 -4.47
CA LEU A 26 -14.13 -5.29 -5.60
C LEU A 26 -15.02 -6.23 -6.43
N PRO A 27 -16.24 -5.81 -6.80
CA PRO A 27 -17.20 -6.68 -7.49
C PRO A 27 -16.67 -7.18 -8.84
N GLU A 28 -15.83 -6.40 -9.51
CA GLU A 28 -15.23 -6.71 -10.81
C GLU A 28 -14.00 -7.62 -10.74
N TYR A 29 -13.55 -7.98 -9.54
CA TYR A 29 -12.36 -8.82 -9.38
C TYR A 29 -12.59 -10.26 -9.86
N ARG A 30 -13.83 -10.75 -9.80
CA ARG A 30 -14.25 -12.00 -10.43
C ARG A 30 -15.06 -11.72 -11.68
N ASN A 31 -14.72 -12.42 -12.75
CA ASN A 31 -15.58 -12.51 -13.93
C ASN A 31 -16.80 -13.40 -13.64
N GLU A 32 -17.80 -13.35 -14.51
CA GLU A 32 -19.02 -14.16 -14.40
C GLU A 32 -18.74 -15.68 -14.45
N ASP A 33 -17.66 -16.08 -15.11
CA ASP A 33 -17.18 -17.48 -15.19
C ASP A 33 -16.38 -17.93 -13.95
N GLY A 34 -16.23 -17.06 -12.93
CA GLY A 34 -15.50 -17.33 -11.70
C GLY A 34 -13.99 -17.12 -11.78
N THR A 35 -13.44 -16.76 -12.95
CA THR A 35 -12.01 -16.45 -13.10
C THR A 35 -11.65 -15.10 -12.46
N LEU A 36 -10.40 -14.94 -12.03
CA LEU A 36 -9.91 -13.70 -11.42
C LEU A 36 -9.41 -12.71 -12.48
N ASN A 37 -9.76 -11.44 -12.33
CA ASN A 37 -9.34 -10.36 -13.21
C ASN A 37 -8.71 -9.20 -12.43
N GLY A 38 -7.51 -9.45 -11.89
CA GLY A 38 -6.78 -8.45 -11.10
C GLY A 38 -6.40 -7.18 -11.88
N ASN A 39 -6.32 -7.25 -13.21
CA ASN A 39 -5.99 -6.10 -14.05
C ASN A 39 -7.16 -5.12 -14.16
N ARG A 40 -8.40 -5.63 -14.24
CA ARG A 40 -9.61 -4.82 -14.34
C ARG A 40 -9.78 -3.89 -13.13
N VAL A 41 -9.41 -4.36 -11.96
CA VAL A 41 -9.51 -3.63 -10.69
C VAL A 41 -8.21 -2.95 -10.27
N HIS A 42 -7.15 -3.02 -11.08
CA HIS A 42 -5.83 -2.53 -10.66
C HIS A 42 -5.83 -1.05 -10.33
N ARG A 43 -6.43 -0.22 -11.20
CA ARG A 43 -6.53 1.24 -10.98
C ARG A 43 -7.34 1.56 -9.71
N GLU A 44 -8.52 0.97 -9.59
CA GLU A 44 -9.43 1.22 -8.46
C GLU A 44 -8.82 0.78 -7.13
N SER A 45 -8.20 -0.40 -7.09
CA SER A 45 -7.50 -0.88 -5.89
C SER A 45 -6.35 0.05 -5.46
N GLY A 46 -5.62 0.63 -6.41
CA GLY A 46 -4.61 1.65 -6.14
C GLY A 46 -5.18 2.98 -5.62
N GLU A 47 -6.32 3.42 -6.16
CA GLU A 47 -7.01 4.64 -5.69
C GLU A 47 -7.52 4.47 -4.25
N ILE A 48 -8.11 3.31 -3.93
CA ILE A 48 -8.57 2.99 -2.57
C ILE A 48 -7.37 2.91 -1.61
N ALA A 49 -6.26 2.29 -2.02
CA ALA A 49 -5.04 2.26 -1.23
C ALA A 49 -4.51 3.67 -0.92
N GLU A 50 -4.55 4.59 -1.90
CA GLU A 50 -4.15 5.99 -1.68
C GLU A 50 -5.07 6.71 -0.69
N ILE A 51 -6.38 6.47 -0.75
CA ILE A 51 -7.36 7.01 0.21
C ILE A 51 -7.08 6.49 1.62
N LEU A 52 -6.88 5.17 1.79
CA LEU A 52 -6.60 4.55 3.08
C LEU A 52 -5.32 5.10 3.69
N ARG A 53 -4.24 5.17 2.91
CA ARG A 53 -2.97 5.78 3.33
C ARG A 53 -3.17 7.23 3.78
N ASN A 54 -3.86 8.04 2.98
CA ASN A 54 -4.07 9.45 3.29
C ASN A 54 -4.89 9.64 4.57
N ARG A 55 -5.91 8.80 4.78
CA ARG A 55 -6.69 8.80 6.02
C ARG A 55 -5.84 8.43 7.23
N ALA A 56 -5.08 7.35 7.15
CA ALA A 56 -4.20 6.88 8.22
C ALA A 56 -3.15 7.95 8.60
N LEU A 57 -2.49 8.55 7.61
CA LEU A 57 -1.52 9.63 7.85
C LEU A 57 -2.16 10.87 8.48
N LYS A 58 -3.40 11.22 8.09
CA LYS A 58 -4.15 12.34 8.66
C LYS A 58 -4.53 12.09 10.12
N GLU A 59 -4.74 10.84 10.50
CA GLU A 59 -5.10 10.44 11.87
C GLU A 59 -3.89 10.22 12.78
N GLY A 60 -2.66 10.32 12.26
CA GLY A 60 -1.44 10.19 13.07
C GLY A 60 -0.83 8.79 13.09
N TYR A 61 -1.31 7.85 12.27
CA TYR A 61 -0.80 6.48 12.25
C TYR A 61 0.46 6.31 11.40
N SER A 62 1.36 5.44 11.85
CA SER A 62 2.39 4.85 11.01
C SER A 62 1.73 4.02 9.89
N VAL A 63 2.26 4.10 8.68
CA VAL A 63 1.75 3.33 7.53
C VAL A 63 2.85 2.42 7.00
N LEU A 64 2.52 1.13 6.84
CA LEU A 64 3.30 0.19 6.05
C LEU A 64 2.63 0.07 4.68
N TYR A 65 3.26 0.61 3.64
CA TYR A 65 2.73 0.49 2.28
C TYR A 65 3.42 -0.66 1.56
N ASP A 66 2.69 -1.74 1.32
CA ASP A 66 3.19 -2.93 0.63
C ASP A 66 2.77 -2.88 -0.84
N ALA A 67 3.75 -2.70 -1.73
CA ALA A 67 3.50 -2.70 -3.16
C ALA A 67 4.75 -3.07 -3.96
N SER A 68 4.52 -3.68 -5.12
CA SER A 68 5.59 -3.92 -6.08
C SER A 68 5.98 -2.61 -6.76
N MET A 69 7.28 -2.31 -6.80
CA MET A 69 7.81 -1.09 -7.44
C MET A 69 7.86 -1.14 -8.96
N ARG A 70 7.11 -2.04 -9.60
CA ARG A 70 7.42 -2.47 -10.96
C ARG A 70 7.14 -1.44 -12.06
N ASP A 71 6.31 -0.42 -11.80
CA ASP A 71 5.66 0.29 -12.91
C ASP A 71 6.06 1.76 -13.12
N TYR A 72 7.15 2.26 -12.52
CA TYR A 72 7.66 3.58 -12.93
C TYR A 72 9.18 3.58 -13.16
N PRO A 73 9.65 3.82 -14.41
CA PRO A 73 11.07 3.84 -14.76
C PRO A 73 11.90 4.92 -14.04
N ASP A 74 11.25 5.79 -13.27
CA ASP A 74 11.84 6.95 -12.60
C ASP A 74 11.44 7.09 -11.12
N PHE A 75 10.80 6.08 -10.54
CA PHE A 75 10.37 6.09 -9.14
C PHE A 75 9.47 7.29 -8.78
N ARG A 76 8.82 7.96 -9.74
CA ARG A 76 8.05 9.19 -9.50
C ARG A 76 7.00 9.03 -8.41
N TRP A 77 6.24 7.94 -8.46
CA TRP A 77 5.21 7.65 -7.48
C TRP A 77 5.79 7.44 -6.07
N TYR A 78 6.91 6.73 -5.97
CA TYR A 78 7.61 6.50 -4.72
C TYR A 78 8.13 7.82 -4.11
N ASN A 79 8.77 8.64 -4.93
CA ASN A 79 9.28 9.94 -4.52
C ASN A 79 8.16 10.88 -4.06
N LYS A 80 6.99 10.84 -4.72
CA LYS A 80 5.79 11.56 -4.28
C LYS A 80 5.39 11.13 -2.87
N MET A 81 5.31 9.83 -2.59
CA MET A 81 4.94 9.32 -1.26
C MET A 81 5.92 9.71 -0.17
N VAL A 82 7.22 9.58 -0.42
CA VAL A 82 8.28 9.96 0.52
C VAL A 82 8.18 11.45 0.85
N ARG A 83 7.97 12.29 -0.17
CA ARG A 83 7.81 13.74 0.02
C ARG A 83 6.58 14.07 0.87
N GLU A 84 5.41 13.51 0.53
CA GLU A 84 4.17 13.75 1.27
C GLU A 84 4.25 13.28 2.72
N ALA A 85 4.93 12.16 2.99
CA ALA A 85 5.15 11.67 4.34
C ALA A 85 5.99 12.67 5.15
N ARG A 86 7.08 13.20 4.57
CA ARG A 86 7.92 14.22 5.22
C ARG A 86 7.18 15.52 5.47
N GLU A 87 6.39 16.00 4.50
CA GLU A 87 5.55 17.20 4.64
C GLU A 87 4.54 17.07 5.79
N LYS A 88 4.11 15.84 6.10
CA LYS A 88 3.21 15.52 7.22
C LYS A 88 3.96 15.21 8.53
N GLY A 89 5.29 15.38 8.57
CA GLY A 89 6.11 15.16 9.78
C GLY A 89 6.47 13.71 10.07
N TYR A 90 6.29 12.80 9.11
CA TYR A 90 6.69 11.39 9.26
C TYR A 90 8.13 11.16 8.77
N GLU A 91 8.78 10.13 9.32
CA GLU A 91 10.08 9.62 8.87
C GLU A 91 9.87 8.44 7.91
N PRO A 92 10.12 8.59 6.59
CA PRO A 92 9.95 7.50 5.64
C PRO A 92 11.07 6.47 5.78
N LYS A 93 10.71 5.19 5.90
CA LYS A 93 11.65 4.06 5.89
C LYS A 93 11.36 3.18 4.68
N VAL A 94 12.41 2.73 4.00
CA VAL A 94 12.31 1.97 2.74
C VAL A 94 12.99 0.63 2.91
N ALA A 95 12.29 -0.45 2.56
CA ALA A 95 12.86 -1.79 2.50
C ALA A 95 12.60 -2.39 1.12
N PHE A 96 13.65 -2.95 0.51
CA PHE A 96 13.55 -3.64 -0.77
C PHE A 96 13.69 -5.15 -0.53
N VAL A 97 12.69 -5.92 -0.95
CA VAL A 97 12.77 -7.39 -0.95
C VAL A 97 13.05 -7.85 -2.36
N TRP A 98 14.22 -8.46 -2.58
CA TRP A 98 14.61 -9.02 -3.86
C TRP A 98 14.84 -10.53 -3.75
N ARG A 99 14.31 -11.28 -4.72
CA ARG A 99 14.53 -12.72 -4.84
C ARG A 99 15.41 -12.99 -6.05
N SER A 100 16.61 -13.54 -5.81
CA SER A 100 17.46 -14.05 -6.88
C SER A 100 16.79 -15.24 -7.58
N LYS A 101 16.69 -15.19 -8.90
CA LYS A 101 16.43 -16.40 -9.69
C LYS A 101 17.74 -17.20 -9.72
N ARG A 102 17.83 -18.30 -8.96
CA ARG A 102 18.84 -19.32 -9.26
C ARG A 102 18.51 -19.89 -10.64
N SER A 103 19.46 -19.88 -11.55
CA SER A 103 19.40 -20.75 -12.73
C SER A 103 19.32 -22.19 -12.21
N LEU A 104 18.31 -22.91 -12.67
CA LEU A 104 18.35 -24.36 -12.61
C LEU A 104 19.22 -24.74 -13.80
N ASP A 105 20.48 -25.02 -13.50
CA ASP A 105 21.43 -25.63 -14.42
C ASP A 105 21.06 -27.11 -14.64
#